data_AF-A0AAV1IX82-F1
#
_entry.id   AF-A0AAV1IX82-F1
#
_cell.length_a   1.000
_cell.length_b   1.000
_cell.length_c   1.000
_cell.angle_alpha   90.00
_cell.angle_beta   90.00
_cell.angle_gamma   90.00
#
_symmetry.space_group_name_H-M   'P 1'
#
loop_
_entity.id
_entity.type
_entity.pdbx_description
1 polymer ?
#
loop_
_entity_poly.entity_id
_entity_poly.type
_entity_poly.pdbx_seq_one_letter_code
_entity_poly.pdbx_strand_id
1 'polypeptide(L)' 'MTSEKNAQIGQAREAFQLLYQISQLLNTGLDAETLRICIQLCELGVNPDTLALVIKEIRKMGDTSAQNKQTNLQL' A
#
# COMPACT_ATOMS: atom_id res chain seq x y z
N MET A 1 -4.62 10.91 -31.10
CA MET A 1 -3.42 10.16 -30.65
C MET A 1 -2.67 10.77 -29.47
N THR A 2 -2.09 11.99 -29.51
CA THR A 2 -1.41 12.57 -28.33
C THR A 2 -2.38 13.09 -27.26
N SER A 3 -3.53 13.66 -27.67
CA SER A 3 -4.53 14.21 -26.75
C SER A 3 -5.27 13.13 -25.94
N GLU A 4 -5.62 12.00 -26.56
CA GLU A 4 -6.33 10.89 -25.89
C GLU A 4 -5.47 10.21 -24.83
N LYS A 5 -4.17 9.99 -25.13
CA LYS A 5 -3.22 9.43 -24.16
C LYS A 5 -3.06 10.34 -22.95
N ASN A 6 -3.00 11.65 -23.15
CA ASN A 6 -2.92 12.61 -22.06
C ASN A 6 -4.19 12.60 -21.18
N ALA A 7 -5.37 12.47 -21.80
CA ALA A 7 -6.62 12.34 -21.06
C ALA A 7 -6.66 11.05 -20.21
N GLN A 8 -6.19 9.93 -20.77
CA GLN A 8 -6.13 8.65 -20.05
C GLN A 8 -5.16 8.69 -18.85
N ILE A 9 -4.00 9.35 -19.01
CA ILE A 9 -3.05 9.57 -17.91
C ILE A 9 -3.69 10.47 -16.83
N GLY A 10 -4.43 11.49 -17.22
CA GLY A 10 -5.18 12.35 -16.30
C GLY A 10 -6.18 11.57 -15.46
N GLN A 11 -7.01 10.75 -16.11
CA GLN A 11 -8.00 9.90 -15.44
C GLN A 11 -7.36 8.90 -14.46
N ALA A 12 -6.26 8.26 -14.86
CA ALA A 12 -5.54 7.31 -13.99
C ALA A 12 -5.00 8.01 -12.73
N ARG A 13 -4.51 9.25 -12.87
CA ARG A 13 -4.00 10.05 -11.75
C ARG A 13 -5.13 10.46 -10.80
N GLU A 14 -6.28 10.88 -11.32
CA GLU A 14 -7.46 11.20 -10.52
C GLU A 14 -7.99 9.97 -9.77
N ALA A 15 -8.08 8.81 -10.45
CA ALA A 15 -8.47 7.55 -9.82
C ALA A 15 -7.53 7.16 -8.67
N PHE A 16 -6.21 7.28 -8.88
CA PHE A 16 -5.22 7.04 -7.84
C PHE A 16 -5.38 8.00 -6.64
N GLN A 17 -5.58 9.30 -6.90
CA GLN A 17 -5.79 10.29 -5.84
C GLN A 17 -7.03 9.97 -5.02
N LEU A 18 -8.13 9.57 -5.66
CA LEU A 18 -9.35 9.16 -4.97
C LEU A 18 -9.12 7.91 -4.10
N LEU A 19 -8.46 6.89 -4.64
CA LEU A 19 -8.10 5.69 -3.88
C LEU A 19 -7.20 6.00 -2.68
N TYR A 20 -6.26 6.92 -2.83
CA TYR A 20 -5.40 7.36 -1.74
C TYR A 20 -6.20 8.09 -0.66
N GLN A 21 -7.14 8.98 -1.02
CA GLN A 21 -8.01 9.62 -0.03
C GLN A 21 -8.86 8.61 0.74
N ILE A 22 -9.40 7.60 0.06
CA ILE A 22 -10.14 6.51 0.71
C ILE A 22 -9.22 5.74 1.68
N SER A 23 -7.97 5.46 1.30
CA SER A 23 -7.01 4.73 2.15
C SER A 23 -6.67 5.50 3.43
N GLN A 24 -6.59 6.83 3.35
CA GLN A 24 -6.38 7.71 4.50
C GLN A 24 -7.63 7.78 5.39
N LEU A 25 -8.83 7.88 4.80
CA LEU A 25 -10.08 7.91 5.55
C LEU A 25 -10.31 6.63 6.36
N LEU A 26 -9.95 5.48 5.78
CA LEU A 26 -10.00 4.18 6.45
C LEU A 26 -8.79 3.91 7.35
N ASN A 27 -7.86 4.87 7.44
CA ASN A 27 -6.66 4.81 8.26
C ASN A 27 -5.85 3.51 8.08
N THR A 28 -5.71 3.07 6.82
CA THR A 28 -5.01 1.83 6.44
C THR A 28 -3.50 1.86 6.72
N GLY A 29 -2.96 3.06 6.95
CA GLY A 29 -1.53 3.29 7.15
C GLY A 29 -0.69 2.98 5.91
N LEU A 30 -1.29 3.00 4.71
CA LEU A 30 -0.58 2.86 3.45
C LEU A 30 -0.14 4.24 2.96
N ASP A 31 1.15 4.41 2.71
CA ASP A 31 1.69 5.57 2.00
C ASP A 31 1.40 5.45 0.49
N ALA A 32 1.64 6.55 -0.25
CA ALA A 32 1.32 6.62 -1.67
C ALA A 32 2.10 5.60 -2.52
N GLU A 33 3.34 5.30 -2.16
CA GLU A 33 4.16 4.33 -2.90
C GLU A 33 3.66 2.91 -2.65
N THR A 34 3.42 2.55 -1.38
CA THR A 34 2.89 1.23 -1.03
C THR A 34 1.51 1.00 -1.64
N LEU A 35 0.62 2.00 -1.63
CA LEU A 35 -0.69 1.89 -2.27
C LEU A 35 -0.57 1.65 -3.79
N ARG A 36 0.36 2.35 -4.46
CA ARG A 36 0.61 2.15 -5.89
C ARG A 36 1.07 0.72 -6.18
N ILE A 37 1.98 0.18 -5.38
CA ILE A 37 2.43 -1.21 -5.51
C ILE A 37 1.25 -2.16 -5.33
N CYS A 38 0.39 -1.94 -4.33
CA CYS A 38 -0.78 -2.77 -4.11
C CYS A 38 -1.73 -2.78 -5.31
N ILE A 39 -1.98 -1.61 -5.91
CA ILE A 39 -2.81 -1.49 -7.12
C ILE A 39 -2.19 -2.29 -8.27
N GLN A 40 -0.88 -2.13 -8.51
CA GLN A 40 -0.18 -2.86 -9.57
C GLN A 40 -0.23 -4.38 -9.36
N LEU A 41 -0.09 -4.86 -8.12
CA LEU A 41 -0.24 -6.28 -7.80
C LEU A 41 -1.67 -6.77 -8.08
N CYS A 42 -2.68 -5.99 -7.72
CA CYS A 42 -4.08 -6.31 -8.04
C CYS A 42 -4.33 -6.32 -9.56
N GLU A 43 -3.74 -5.40 -10.33
CA GLU A 43 -3.81 -5.38 -11.80
C GLU A 43 -3.16 -6.61 -12.44
N LEU A 44 -2.15 -7.20 -11.79
CA LEU A 44 -1.54 -8.47 -12.19
C LEU A 44 -2.38 -9.71 -11.80
N GLY A 45 -3.54 -9.52 -11.17
CA GLY A 45 -4.45 -10.58 -10.77
C GLY A 45 -4.22 -11.13 -9.36
N VAL A 46 -3.39 -10.47 -8.54
CA VAL A 46 -3.25 -10.84 -7.12
C VAL A 46 -4.55 -10.55 -6.38
N ASN A 47 -5.02 -11.51 -5.59
CA ASN A 47 -6.22 -11.33 -4.77
C ASN A 47 -5.96 -10.26 -3.66
N PRO A 48 -6.82 -9.24 -3.53
CA PRO A 48 -6.62 -8.15 -2.57
C PRO A 48 -6.71 -8.59 -1.10
N ASP A 49 -7.53 -9.59 -0.78
CA ASP A 49 -7.67 -10.12 0.59
C ASP A 49 -6.39 -10.83 1.03
N THR A 50 -5.83 -11.68 0.16
CA THR A 50 -4.53 -12.34 0.41
C THR A 50 -3.41 -11.31 0.53
N LEU A 51 -3.39 -10.32 -0.35
CA LEU A 51 -2.38 -9.25 -0.29
C LEU A 51 -2.45 -8.48 1.04
N ALA A 52 -3.67 -8.16 1.52
CA ALA A 52 -3.86 -7.49 2.79
C ALA A 52 -3.34 -8.33 3.98
N LEU A 53 -3.54 -9.65 3.96
CA LEU A 53 -2.99 -10.55 4.98
C LEU A 53 -1.46 -10.52 4.98
N VAL A 54 -0.84 -10.61 3.81
CA VAL A 54 0.63 -10.57 3.68
C VAL A 54 1.20 -9.25 4.19
N ILE A 55 0.60 -8.11 3.83
CA ILE A 55 1.04 -6.78 4.30
C ILE A 55 0.95 -6.68 5.83
N LYS A 56 -0.12 -7.19 6.43
CA LYS A 56 -0.30 -7.19 7.90
C LYS A 56 0.79 -8.02 8.59
N GLU A 57 1.08 -9.21 8.07
CA GLU A 57 2.12 -10.08 8.64
C GLU A 57 3.51 -9.47 8.52
N ILE A 58 3.86 -8.88 7.37
CA ILE A 58 5.16 -8.19 7.18
C ILE A 58 5.33 -7.04 8.20
N ARG A 59 4.29 -6.21 8.38
CA ARG A 59 4.32 -5.11 9.36
C ARG A 59 4.52 -5.62 10.79
N LYS A 60 3.77 -6.66 11.17
CA LYS A 60 3.88 -7.30 12.49
C LYS A 60 5.29 -7.86 12.76
N MET A 61 5.94 -8.45 11.75
CA MET A 61 7.33 -8.92 11.86
C MET A 61 8.31 -7.77 12.07
N GLY A 62 8.11 -6.64 11.36
CA GLY A 62 8.88 -5.42 11.55
C GLY A 62 8.80 -4.91 12.99
N ASP A 63 7.59 -4.78 13.53
CA ASP A 63 7.35 -4.33 14.90
C ASP A 63 7.95 -5.30 15.94
N THR A 64 7.77 -6.61 15.73
CA THR A 64 8.31 -7.65 16.64
C THR A 64 9.84 -7.63 16.68
N SER A 65 10.49 -7.38 15.54
CA SER A 65 11.96 -7.28 15.47
C SER A 65 12.52 -6.05 16.20
N ALA A 66 11.75 -4.97 16.29
CA ALA A 66 12.11 -3.82 17.11
C ALA A 66 11.99 -4.13 18.61
N GLN A 67 10.94 -4.87 19.02
CA GLN A 67 10.71 -5.24 20.42
C GLN A 67 11.84 -6.10 21.01
N ASN A 68 12.39 -7.03 20.24
CA ASN A 68 13.42 -7.96 20.71
C ASN A 68 14.78 -7.30 21.01
N LYS A 69 15.05 -6.11 20.44
CA LYS A 69 16.25 -5.33 20.80
C LYS A 69 16.17 -4.76 22.21
N GLN A 70 14.97 -4.47 22.71
CA GLN A 70 14.80 -3.80 24.00
C GLN A 70 14.90 -4.78 25.18
N THR A 71 14.53 -6.05 24.97
CA THR A 71 14.63 -7.10 26.00
C THR A 71 16.07 -7.51 26.29
N ASN A 72 17.01 -7.27 25.35
CA ASN A 72 18.43 -7.62 25.51
C ASN A 72 19.26 -6.57 26.28
N LEU A 73 18.68 -5.44 26.69
CA LEU A 73 19.33 -4.45 27.57
C LEU A 73 18.90 -4.56 29.05
N GLN A 74 18.18 -5.62 29.44
CA GLN A 74 17.70 -5.85 30.82
C GLN A 74 18.35 -7.06 31.51
N LEU A 75 19.60 -7.39 31.18
CA LEU A 75 20.50 -8.16 32.05
C LEU A 75 21.83 -7.41 32.20
#